data_AF-A0A962D8W2-F1
#
_entry.id   AF-A0A962D8W2-F1
#
_cell.length_a   1.000
_cell.length_b   1.000
_cell.length_c   1.000
_cell.angle_alpha   90.00
_cell.angle_beta   90.00
_cell.angle_gamma   90.00
#
_symmetry.space_group_name_H-M   'P 1'
#
loop_
_entity.id
_entity.type
_entity.pdbx_description
1 polymer ?
#
loop_
_entity_poly.entity_id
_entity_poly.type
_entity_poly.pdbx_seq_one_letter_code
_entity_poly.pdbx_strand_id
1 'polypeptide(L)'
;FNAGGRNSYSPVKGKPAGVDSGQLLLPPSKADGEAPTVLEPLLKIPSSAAGGDMQISHNLFLNGANFGIQAGLRSGTLNVHDNLFVANRMAAIEIYGTCAGSPANMTAPCGTADIGHNTILFTWSRLDDLQDMGYGVRVMTKLAYRIHDNLIGGNVRGGIDHTRFNQDGWIEIDRNLFVANKWGDLYYSPASNTQLNLRVGEFGDLPIASSQGNREGLPPGLAVDQAYLEAFLSVTYREQTDLDRGSAANQWRSALGMNLVGQIRTEVSMYANRYPLPAALKLLGRIDGAGAEGL
;
A
#
# COMPACT_ATOMS: atom_id res chain seq x y z
N PHE A 1 2.70 16.35 2.00
CA PHE A 1 3.75 15.51 1.36
C PHE A 1 3.34 15.13 -0.07
N ASN A 2 3.98 15.68 -1.10
CA ASN A 2 3.76 15.29 -2.50
C ASN A 2 5.09 14.96 -3.19
N ALA A 3 5.28 13.70 -3.56
CA ALA A 3 6.48 13.22 -4.23
C ALA A 3 6.37 13.19 -5.76
N GLY A 4 5.25 13.63 -6.33
CA GLY A 4 5.01 13.55 -7.77
C GLY A 4 6.08 14.24 -8.62
N GLY A 5 6.70 15.33 -8.13
CA GLY A 5 7.78 16.04 -8.82
C GLY A 5 9.20 15.54 -8.51
N ARG A 6 9.37 14.69 -7.48
CA ARG A 6 10.69 14.13 -7.11
C ARG A 6 10.95 12.75 -7.73
N ASN A 7 9.93 12.14 -8.29
CA ASN A 7 9.99 10.82 -8.91
C ASN A 7 10.19 10.96 -10.41
N SER A 8 10.79 9.94 -11.03
CA SER A 8 10.89 9.82 -12.47
C SER A 8 9.83 8.86 -13.02
N TYR A 9 9.22 9.23 -14.15
CA TYR A 9 8.17 8.45 -14.81
C TYR A 9 8.53 8.19 -16.26
N SER A 10 8.09 7.05 -16.79
CA SER A 10 8.30 6.75 -18.20
C SER A 10 7.51 7.73 -19.07
N PRO A 11 8.08 8.26 -20.16
CA PRO A 11 7.32 9.05 -21.12
C PRO A 11 6.37 8.19 -21.97
N VAL A 12 6.61 6.87 -22.04
CA VAL A 12 5.93 5.95 -22.96
C VAL A 12 5.38 4.69 -22.27
N LYS A 13 6.19 3.98 -21.47
CA LYS A 13 5.79 2.68 -20.89
C LYS A 13 4.67 2.87 -19.85
N GLY A 14 3.64 2.03 -19.91
CA GLY A 14 2.56 2.00 -18.94
C GLY A 14 1.87 3.35 -18.77
N LYS A 15 1.57 4.04 -19.88
CA LYS A 15 0.92 5.36 -19.92
C LYS A 15 -0.52 5.24 -20.44
N PRO A 16 -1.51 5.07 -19.55
CA PRO A 16 -2.92 5.05 -19.94
C PRO A 16 -3.35 6.38 -20.56
N ALA A 17 -4.37 6.33 -21.41
CA ALA A 17 -5.00 7.53 -21.95
C ALA A 17 -5.59 8.39 -20.82
N GLY A 18 -5.39 9.71 -20.89
CA GLY A 18 -5.92 10.65 -19.89
C GLY A 18 -5.15 10.71 -18.56
N VAL A 19 -4.12 9.88 -18.36
CA VAL A 19 -3.28 9.92 -17.14
C VAL A 19 -1.99 10.73 -17.41
N ASP A 20 -1.64 11.59 -16.45
CA ASP A 20 -0.56 12.60 -16.57
C ASP A 20 0.83 12.03 -16.90
N SER A 21 1.12 10.80 -16.47
CA SER A 21 2.44 10.19 -16.62
C SER A 21 2.34 8.76 -17.14
N GLY A 22 3.45 8.23 -17.66
CA GLY A 22 3.64 6.77 -17.73
C GLY A 22 3.98 6.18 -16.36
N GLN A 23 4.38 4.91 -16.36
CA GLN A 23 4.65 4.19 -15.12
C GLN A 23 5.83 4.81 -14.35
N LEU A 24 5.81 4.68 -13.03
CA LEU A 24 6.94 5.04 -12.18
C LEU A 24 8.19 4.25 -12.60
N LEU A 25 9.34 4.94 -12.71
CA LEU A 25 10.63 4.32 -12.94
C LEU A 25 11.36 4.14 -11.60
N LEU A 26 11.76 2.91 -11.32
CA LEU A 26 12.56 2.59 -10.12
C LEU A 26 14.06 2.74 -10.46
N PRO A 27 14.89 3.25 -9.53
CA PRO A 27 16.33 3.32 -9.74
C PRO A 27 16.93 1.94 -10.07
N PRO A 28 17.99 1.91 -10.91
CA PRO A 28 18.68 3.07 -11.48
C PRO A 28 17.97 3.71 -12.68
N SER A 29 16.85 3.16 -13.16
CA SER A 29 16.10 3.69 -14.30
C SER A 29 15.48 5.05 -14.02
N LYS A 30 15.49 5.92 -15.03
CA LYS A 30 14.94 7.28 -15.01
C LYS A 30 14.69 7.74 -16.44
N ALA A 31 13.84 8.74 -16.62
CA ALA A 31 13.69 9.44 -17.88
C ALA A 31 14.90 10.34 -18.17
N ASP A 32 15.05 10.71 -19.44
CA ASP A 32 16.13 11.59 -19.88
C ASP A 32 16.02 12.96 -19.20
N GLY A 33 17.14 13.48 -18.70
CA GLY A 33 17.19 14.76 -18.00
C GLY A 33 16.65 14.77 -16.57
N GLU A 34 16.01 13.69 -16.10
CA GLU A 34 15.48 13.61 -14.72
C GLU A 34 16.48 12.98 -13.74
N ALA A 35 16.27 13.20 -12.44
CA ALA A 35 16.94 12.45 -11.38
C ALA A 35 16.24 11.09 -11.15
N PRO A 36 16.95 10.03 -10.71
CA PRO A 36 16.30 8.79 -10.29
C PRO A 36 15.28 9.02 -9.17
N THR A 37 14.21 8.22 -9.18
CA THR A 37 13.17 8.23 -8.15
C THR A 37 13.74 7.98 -6.74
N VAL A 38 13.31 8.76 -5.75
CA VAL A 38 13.70 8.58 -4.35
C VAL A 38 12.82 7.51 -3.68
N LEU A 39 13.43 6.38 -3.30
CA LEU A 39 12.74 5.24 -2.67
C LEU A 39 12.71 5.34 -1.14
N GLU A 40 12.39 6.51 -0.60
CA GLU A 40 12.21 6.72 0.85
C GLU A 40 10.74 6.97 1.19
N PRO A 41 10.26 6.52 2.38
CA PRO A 41 8.93 6.86 2.86
C PRO A 41 8.69 8.37 2.84
N LEU A 42 7.44 8.80 2.64
CA LEU A 42 7.11 10.24 2.71
C LEU A 42 7.31 10.79 4.12
N LEU A 43 6.96 10.00 5.14
CA LEU A 43 7.26 10.26 6.54
C LEU A 43 7.81 8.99 7.19
N LYS A 44 8.96 9.12 7.88
CA LYS A 44 9.61 8.02 8.58
C LYS A 44 9.82 8.36 10.05
N ILE A 45 9.35 7.48 10.93
CA ILE A 45 9.72 7.50 12.36
C ILE A 45 10.68 6.32 12.58
N PRO A 46 11.97 6.56 12.88
CA PRO A 46 12.96 5.51 12.96
C PRO A 46 12.71 4.59 14.15
N SER A 47 13.14 3.33 14.06
CA SER A 47 12.98 2.35 15.13
C SER A 47 13.66 2.73 16.45
N SER A 48 14.63 3.65 16.39
CA SER A 48 15.35 4.21 17.53
C SER A 48 14.60 5.33 18.26
N ALA A 49 13.44 5.77 17.76
CA ALA A 49 12.62 6.75 18.44
C ALA A 49 12.28 6.31 19.87
N ALA A 50 12.24 7.26 20.81
CA ALA A 50 12.11 6.99 22.24
C ALA A 50 10.75 6.37 22.64
N GLY A 51 9.74 6.46 21.78
CA GLY A 51 8.34 6.15 22.11
C GLY A 51 7.60 7.38 22.64
N GLY A 52 6.32 7.22 22.95
CA GLY A 52 5.42 8.27 23.40
C GLY A 52 4.21 8.44 22.49
N ASP A 53 3.29 9.30 22.91
CA ASP A 53 2.08 9.59 22.14
C ASP A 53 2.36 10.59 21.02
N MET A 54 1.87 10.30 19.82
CA MET A 54 2.08 11.09 18.62
C MET A 54 0.79 11.19 17.83
N GLN A 55 0.60 12.31 17.13
CA GLN A 55 -0.51 12.53 16.23
C GLN A 55 0.00 13.00 14.87
N ILE A 56 -0.47 12.34 13.82
CA ILE A 56 -0.30 12.73 12.42
C ILE A 56 -1.70 12.92 11.87
N SER A 57 -2.09 14.17 11.65
CA SER A 57 -3.44 14.48 11.19
C SER A 57 -3.51 15.60 10.20
N HIS A 58 -4.52 15.59 9.34
CA HIS A 58 -4.79 16.66 8.37
C HIS A 58 -3.63 16.83 7.37
N ASN A 59 -3.08 15.71 6.88
CA ASN A 59 -1.98 15.72 5.91
C ASN A 59 -2.37 15.03 4.60
N LEU A 60 -1.78 15.52 3.52
CA LEU A 60 -1.77 14.84 2.21
C LEU A 60 -0.47 14.06 2.03
N PHE A 61 -0.57 12.77 1.70
CA PHE A 61 0.50 11.86 1.31
C PHE A 61 0.27 11.36 -0.11
N LEU A 62 0.89 12.05 -1.07
CA LEU A 62 0.61 11.90 -2.50
C LEU A 62 1.83 11.42 -3.29
N ASN A 63 1.62 10.45 -4.17
CA ASN A 63 2.60 9.97 -5.15
C ASN A 63 3.90 9.42 -4.53
N GLY A 64 3.83 8.80 -3.35
CA GLY A 64 4.99 8.22 -2.68
C GLY A 64 5.59 7.06 -3.48
N ALA A 65 6.88 7.11 -3.77
CA ALA A 65 7.61 5.98 -4.37
C ALA A 65 8.07 4.93 -3.33
N ASN A 66 7.57 5.01 -2.10
CA ASN A 66 7.70 4.05 -1.01
C ASN A 66 6.48 4.29 -0.08
N PHE A 67 6.52 3.82 1.15
CA PHE A 67 5.45 4.01 2.13
C PHE A 67 5.01 5.48 2.25
N GLY A 68 3.72 5.72 2.48
CA GLY A 68 3.23 7.03 2.93
C GLY A 68 3.82 7.34 4.31
N ILE A 69 3.50 6.51 5.29
CA ILE A 69 4.10 6.51 6.62
C ILE A 69 4.79 5.17 6.87
N GLN A 70 6.03 5.22 7.35
CA GLN A 70 6.70 4.08 7.95
C GLN A 70 7.20 4.45 9.35
N ALA A 71 6.65 3.83 10.40
CA ALA A 71 6.95 4.22 11.78
C ALA A 71 7.29 3.05 12.71
N GLY A 72 8.37 3.20 13.47
CA GLY A 72 8.65 2.35 14.63
C GLY A 72 8.11 2.97 15.91
N LEU A 73 7.32 2.21 16.68
CA LEU A 73 6.73 2.66 17.95
C LEU A 73 7.23 1.80 19.12
N ARG A 74 7.99 2.42 20.03
CA ARG A 74 8.53 1.73 21.21
C ARG A 74 7.52 1.63 22.35
N SER A 75 6.70 2.66 22.52
CA SER A 75 5.64 2.77 23.52
C SER A 75 4.68 3.89 23.14
N GLY A 76 3.50 3.95 23.78
CA GLY A 76 2.50 4.99 23.57
C GLY A 76 1.55 4.71 22.41
N THR A 77 0.89 5.75 21.92
CA THR A 77 -0.11 5.70 20.85
C THR A 77 0.32 6.57 19.67
N LEU A 78 0.32 6.00 18.46
CA LEU A 78 0.43 6.78 17.23
C LEU A 78 -0.95 6.91 16.59
N ASN A 79 -1.53 8.11 16.68
CA ASN A 79 -2.79 8.47 16.04
C ASN A 79 -2.52 8.98 14.62
N VAL A 80 -3.02 8.27 13.60
CA VAL A 80 -2.97 8.67 12.19
C VAL A 80 -4.38 8.96 11.74
N HIS A 81 -4.83 10.21 11.89
CA HIS A 81 -6.24 10.58 11.78
C HIS A 81 -6.49 11.65 10.72
N ASP A 82 -7.59 11.57 9.97
CA ASP A 82 -7.99 12.62 9.01
C ASP A 82 -6.88 12.97 8.00
N ASN A 83 -6.20 11.97 7.44
CA ASN A 83 -5.20 12.17 6.37
C ASN A 83 -5.66 11.58 5.03
N LEU A 84 -5.16 12.16 3.95
CA LEU A 84 -5.39 11.71 2.59
C LEU A 84 -4.13 11.04 2.04
N PHE A 85 -4.22 9.75 1.70
CA PHE A 85 -3.16 8.97 1.08
C PHE A 85 -3.57 8.55 -0.33
N VAL A 86 -2.81 8.97 -1.34
CA VAL A 86 -3.12 8.67 -2.74
C VAL A 86 -1.86 8.30 -3.51
N ALA A 87 -1.92 7.22 -4.29
CA ALA A 87 -0.84 6.80 -5.19
C ALA A 87 0.51 6.53 -4.47
N ASN A 88 0.46 5.88 -3.29
CA ASN A 88 1.68 5.50 -2.56
C ASN A 88 2.11 4.06 -2.89
N ARG A 89 3.41 3.84 -3.11
CA ARG A 89 3.98 2.52 -3.32
C ARG A 89 4.16 1.78 -1.99
N MET A 90 4.19 0.46 -2.03
CA MET A 90 4.36 -0.45 -0.89
C MET A 90 3.19 -0.48 0.10
N ALA A 91 2.95 0.59 0.86
CA ALA A 91 1.69 0.77 1.57
C ALA A 91 1.43 2.25 1.91
N ALA A 92 0.19 2.63 2.19
CA ALA A 92 -0.06 3.97 2.69
C ALA A 92 0.47 4.12 4.12
N ILE A 93 0.19 3.14 5.00
CA ILE A 93 0.57 3.17 6.40
C ILE A 93 1.22 1.83 6.81
N GLU A 94 2.44 1.89 7.32
CA GLU A 94 3.11 0.79 8.03
C GLU A 94 3.64 1.30 9.38
N ILE A 95 3.14 0.73 10.48
CA ILE A 95 3.59 1.05 11.83
C ILE A 95 3.99 -0.28 12.48
N TYR A 96 5.09 -0.35 13.24
CA TYR A 96 5.54 -1.59 13.88
C TYR A 96 6.10 -1.34 15.26
N GLY A 97 5.95 -2.33 16.16
CA GLY A 97 6.43 -2.21 17.54
C GLY A 97 7.94 -2.45 17.64
N THR A 98 8.63 -1.63 18.43
CA THR A 98 10.10 -1.70 18.59
C THR A 98 10.56 -1.93 20.03
N CYS A 99 9.63 -2.21 20.94
CA CYS A 99 9.97 -2.64 22.30
C CYS A 99 10.67 -4.01 22.31
N ALA A 100 11.42 -4.25 23.40
CA ALA A 100 12.19 -5.49 23.59
C ALA A 100 11.27 -6.72 23.72
N GLY A 101 11.80 -7.90 23.39
CA GLY A 101 11.09 -9.18 23.44
C GLY A 101 10.80 -9.79 22.05
N SER A 102 10.57 -11.11 22.00
CA SER A 102 10.13 -11.80 20.79
C SER A 102 8.62 -11.65 20.61
N PRO A 103 8.09 -11.37 19.41
CA PRO A 103 6.64 -11.32 19.16
C PRO A 103 5.90 -12.56 19.67
N ALA A 104 6.51 -13.74 19.57
CA ALA A 104 5.91 -15.02 19.98
C ALA A 104 5.66 -15.15 21.48
N ASN A 105 6.36 -14.38 22.32
CA ASN A 105 6.30 -14.48 23.78
C ASN A 105 5.75 -13.20 24.44
N MET A 106 5.22 -12.25 23.65
CA MET A 106 4.67 -11.01 24.20
C MET A 106 3.27 -11.24 24.77
N THR A 107 3.07 -10.83 26.01
CA THR A 107 1.75 -10.86 26.68
C THR A 107 0.99 -9.53 26.57
N ALA A 108 1.64 -8.47 26.08
CA ALA A 108 1.06 -7.16 25.85
C ALA A 108 1.73 -6.49 24.63
N PRO A 109 1.03 -5.59 23.89
CA PRO A 109 1.64 -4.84 22.79
C PRO A 109 2.64 -3.79 23.30
N CYS A 110 3.56 -3.34 22.44
CA CYS A 110 4.43 -2.20 22.74
C CYS A 110 3.62 -0.91 22.94
N GLY A 111 2.55 -0.76 22.16
CA GLY A 111 1.73 0.44 22.09
C GLY A 111 0.56 0.23 21.12
N THR A 112 -0.08 1.33 20.73
CA THR A 112 -1.26 1.30 19.85
C THR A 112 -1.03 2.13 18.59
N ALA A 113 -1.35 1.55 17.44
CA ALA A 113 -1.55 2.28 16.19
C ALA A 113 -3.05 2.54 16.02
N ASP A 114 -3.45 3.80 16.14
CA ASP A 114 -4.83 4.22 15.99
C ASP A 114 -4.99 4.94 14.64
N ILE A 115 -5.70 4.31 13.72
CA ILE A 115 -5.78 4.69 12.30
C ILE A 115 -7.25 4.95 11.98
N GLY A 116 -7.64 6.21 12.11
CA GLY A 116 -9.02 6.67 12.05
C GLY A 116 -9.27 7.65 10.91
N HIS A 117 -10.44 7.63 10.28
CA HIS A 117 -10.88 8.74 9.41
C HIS A 117 -9.93 9.12 8.27
N ASN A 118 -9.15 8.18 7.70
CA ASN A 118 -8.28 8.47 6.57
C ASN A 118 -8.95 8.09 5.24
N THR A 119 -8.64 8.83 4.18
CA THR A 119 -8.94 8.42 2.81
C THR A 119 -7.67 7.82 2.21
N ILE A 120 -7.70 6.52 1.88
CA ILE A 120 -6.56 5.75 1.40
C ILE A 120 -6.91 5.13 0.05
N LEU A 121 -6.33 5.67 -1.03
CA LEU A 121 -6.62 5.25 -2.40
C LEU A 121 -5.35 4.95 -3.21
N PHE A 122 -5.44 3.95 -4.09
CA PHE A 122 -4.43 3.69 -5.12
C PHE A 122 -3.04 3.37 -4.58
N THR A 123 -2.92 2.45 -3.62
CA THR A 123 -1.58 1.95 -3.28
C THR A 123 -1.07 0.94 -4.31
N TRP A 124 0.24 0.98 -4.55
CA TRP A 124 0.92 0.22 -5.60
C TRP A 124 1.93 -0.77 -5.02
N SER A 125 2.14 -1.86 -5.74
CA SER A 125 3.11 -2.91 -5.41
C SER A 125 4.54 -2.38 -5.38
N ARG A 126 5.45 -3.15 -4.77
CA ARG A 126 6.87 -2.81 -4.77
C ARG A 126 7.45 -2.78 -6.19
N LEU A 127 7.07 -3.72 -7.03
CA LEU A 127 7.56 -3.85 -8.40
C LEU A 127 6.39 -3.78 -9.38
N ASP A 128 6.69 -3.54 -10.65
CA ASP A 128 5.69 -3.45 -11.73
C ASP A 128 5.09 -4.81 -12.13
N ASP A 129 5.48 -5.89 -11.44
CA ASP A 129 4.90 -7.24 -11.51
C ASP A 129 3.58 -7.40 -10.74
N LEU A 130 3.26 -6.43 -9.86
CA LEU A 130 2.10 -6.45 -8.97
C LEU A 130 2.08 -7.63 -7.96
N GLN A 131 3.22 -8.32 -7.79
CA GLN A 131 3.35 -9.55 -7.02
C GLN A 131 3.88 -9.35 -5.59
N ASP A 132 4.08 -8.12 -5.12
CA ASP A 132 4.43 -7.88 -3.71
C ASP A 132 4.01 -6.47 -3.28
N MET A 133 3.54 -6.33 -2.03
CA MET A 133 3.07 -5.08 -1.45
C MET A 133 1.91 -4.41 -2.23
N GLY A 134 1.54 -3.18 -1.87
CA GLY A 134 0.39 -2.46 -2.44
C GLY A 134 -0.85 -2.54 -1.54
N TYR A 135 -0.63 -2.34 -0.23
CA TYR A 135 -1.67 -2.38 0.78
C TYR A 135 -2.05 -0.98 1.26
N GLY A 136 -3.30 -0.78 1.66
CA GLY A 136 -3.68 0.46 2.36
C GLY A 136 -2.95 0.57 3.71
N VAL A 137 -3.30 -0.32 4.64
CA VAL A 137 -2.71 -0.39 5.98
C VAL A 137 -1.99 -1.72 6.18
N ARG A 138 -0.79 -1.72 6.75
CA ARG A 138 -0.08 -2.94 7.16
C ARG A 138 -0.12 -3.10 8.67
N VAL A 139 -0.79 -4.15 9.13
CA VAL A 139 -0.71 -4.65 10.50
C VAL A 139 0.61 -5.39 10.66
N MET A 140 1.52 -4.79 11.43
CA MET A 140 2.81 -5.37 11.78
C MET A 140 2.81 -5.88 13.22
N THR A 141 3.89 -6.55 13.61
CA THR A 141 4.00 -7.19 14.92
C THR A 141 4.08 -6.19 16.08
N LYS A 142 3.69 -6.69 17.26
CA LYS A 142 3.91 -6.08 18.58
C LYS A 142 3.12 -4.80 18.85
N LEU A 143 2.06 -4.50 18.11
CA LEU A 143 1.18 -3.35 18.40
C LEU A 143 -0.27 -3.79 18.47
N ALA A 144 -1.07 -3.06 19.23
CA ALA A 144 -2.51 -3.05 19.03
C ALA A 144 -2.86 -2.14 17.86
N TYR A 145 -3.87 -2.52 17.09
CA TYR A 145 -4.36 -1.75 15.95
C TYR A 145 -5.84 -1.47 16.13
N ARG A 146 -6.19 -0.19 16.01
CA ARG A 146 -7.56 0.25 15.81
C ARG A 146 -7.62 0.87 14.44
N ILE A 147 -8.28 0.20 13.50
CA ILE A 147 -8.41 0.67 12.12
C ILE A 147 -9.88 0.95 11.91
N HIS A 148 -10.26 2.22 11.92
CA HIS A 148 -11.68 2.56 11.92
C HIS A 148 -12.08 3.78 11.10
N ASP A 149 -13.32 3.76 10.61
CA ASP A 149 -13.93 4.90 9.93
C ASP A 149 -13.08 5.44 8.74
N ASN A 150 -12.24 4.60 8.14
CA ASN A 150 -11.42 4.94 6.97
C ASN A 150 -12.18 4.62 5.67
N LEU A 151 -11.88 5.38 4.60
CA LEU A 151 -12.17 4.96 3.23
C LEU A 151 -10.92 4.30 2.65
N ILE A 152 -10.97 3.01 2.34
CA ILE A 152 -9.80 2.22 1.89
C ILE A 152 -10.11 1.52 0.58
N GLY A 153 -9.49 1.97 -0.51
CA GLY A 153 -9.86 1.45 -1.82
C GLY A 153 -8.84 1.57 -2.93
N GLY A 154 -9.12 0.92 -4.04
CA GLY A 154 -8.29 0.94 -5.23
C GLY A 154 -6.86 0.49 -4.96
N ASN A 155 -6.62 -0.41 -4.01
CA ASN A 155 -5.27 -0.91 -3.74
C ASN A 155 -4.96 -2.11 -4.64
N VAL A 156 -3.75 -2.20 -5.19
CA VAL A 156 -3.40 -3.33 -6.09
C VAL A 156 -3.33 -4.68 -5.37
N ARG A 157 -3.23 -4.67 -4.03
CA ARG A 157 -3.45 -5.84 -3.17
C ARG A 157 -4.64 -5.64 -2.24
N GLY A 158 -4.43 -5.82 -0.93
CA GLY A 158 -5.46 -5.78 0.09
C GLY A 158 -5.67 -4.37 0.64
N GLY A 159 -6.87 -4.05 1.11
CA GLY A 159 -7.09 -2.82 1.89
C GLY A 159 -6.24 -2.81 3.17
N ILE A 160 -6.26 -3.91 3.91
CA ILE A 160 -5.48 -4.13 5.13
C ILE A 160 -4.67 -5.42 4.98
N ASP A 161 -3.39 -5.41 5.37
CA ASP A 161 -2.52 -6.58 5.45
C ASP A 161 -2.35 -7.04 6.90
N HIS A 162 -2.78 -8.26 7.21
CA HIS A 162 -2.55 -8.99 8.45
C HIS A 162 -1.82 -10.33 8.17
N THR A 163 -0.73 -10.33 7.40
CA THR A 163 0.09 -11.54 7.18
C THR A 163 1.43 -11.52 7.90
N ARG A 164 1.59 -10.64 8.89
CA ARG A 164 2.81 -10.53 9.71
C ARG A 164 2.66 -11.13 11.10
N PHE A 165 1.66 -11.99 11.32
CA PHE A 165 1.46 -12.77 12.54
C PHE A 165 1.39 -11.91 13.81
N ASN A 166 0.66 -10.80 13.75
CA ASN A 166 0.28 -10.10 14.97
C ASN A 166 -0.83 -10.88 15.68
N GLN A 167 -1.04 -10.63 16.97
CA GLN A 167 -2.08 -11.34 17.72
C GLN A 167 -3.47 -10.82 17.33
N ASP A 168 -4.37 -11.72 16.93
CA ASP A 168 -5.72 -11.37 16.49
C ASP A 168 -6.48 -10.54 17.54
N GLY A 169 -6.33 -10.90 18.82
CA GLY A 169 -6.95 -10.19 19.95
C GLY A 169 -6.43 -8.77 20.19
N TRP A 170 -5.48 -8.28 19.40
CA TRP A 170 -5.00 -6.89 19.43
C TRP A 170 -5.51 -6.06 18.25
N ILE A 171 -6.40 -6.62 17.42
CA ILE A 171 -6.82 -6.01 16.16
C ILE A 171 -8.31 -5.71 16.18
N GLU A 172 -8.63 -4.42 16.01
CA GLU A 172 -9.98 -3.92 15.80
C GLU A 172 -10.03 -3.29 14.39
N ILE A 173 -10.93 -3.78 13.55
CA ILE A 173 -11.18 -3.25 12.20
C ILE A 173 -12.65 -2.89 12.12
N ASP A 174 -13.03 -1.63 12.32
CA ASP A 174 -14.44 -1.26 12.50
C ASP A 174 -14.87 -0.12 11.59
N ARG A 175 -16.10 -0.19 11.06
CA ARG A 175 -16.77 0.93 10.37
C ARG A 175 -15.98 1.51 9.18
N ASN A 176 -15.05 0.76 8.60
CA ASN A 176 -14.35 1.18 7.40
C ASN A 176 -15.23 0.99 6.16
N LEU A 177 -15.05 1.86 5.17
CA LEU A 177 -15.64 1.73 3.85
C LEU A 177 -14.57 1.26 2.87
N PHE A 178 -14.77 0.06 2.31
CA PHE A 178 -13.87 -0.54 1.35
C PHE A 178 -14.39 -0.40 -0.08
N VAL A 179 -13.47 -0.12 -1.02
CA VAL A 179 -13.83 0.10 -2.43
C VAL A 179 -12.80 -0.51 -3.37
N ALA A 180 -13.17 -1.51 -4.17
CA ALA A 180 -12.38 -1.95 -5.33
C ALA A 180 -10.90 -2.32 -5.05
N ASN A 181 -10.59 -2.84 -3.86
CA ASN A 181 -9.29 -3.46 -3.59
C ASN A 181 -9.15 -4.73 -4.43
N LYS A 182 -8.01 -4.95 -5.11
CA LYS A 182 -7.89 -6.04 -6.09
C LYS A 182 -7.85 -7.43 -5.45
N TRP A 183 -7.13 -7.60 -4.34
CA TRP A 183 -7.00 -8.92 -3.70
C TRP A 183 -8.08 -9.19 -2.66
N GLY A 184 -8.50 -8.16 -1.92
CA GLY A 184 -9.49 -8.28 -0.86
C GLY A 184 -9.46 -7.03 0.01
N ASP A 185 -10.39 -6.93 0.94
CA ASP A 185 -10.44 -5.83 1.89
C ASP A 185 -9.51 -6.09 3.07
N LEU A 186 -9.38 -7.36 3.44
CA LEU A 186 -8.40 -7.85 4.41
C LEU A 186 -7.62 -9.02 3.83
N TYR A 187 -6.29 -8.88 3.80
CA TYR A 187 -5.38 -9.98 3.54
C TYR A 187 -4.94 -10.60 4.87
N TYR A 188 -5.58 -11.70 5.25
CA TYR A 188 -5.47 -12.27 6.58
C TYR A 188 -4.63 -13.55 6.58
N SER A 189 -3.77 -13.71 7.58
CA SER A 189 -3.14 -15.00 7.89
C SER A 189 -3.43 -15.38 9.33
N PRO A 190 -4.24 -16.42 9.59
CA PRO A 190 -4.31 -17.04 10.90
C PRO A 190 -2.98 -17.71 11.27
N ALA A 191 -2.89 -18.18 12.51
CA ALA A 191 -1.72 -18.89 13.05
C ALA A 191 -1.29 -20.14 12.25
N SER A 192 -2.15 -20.67 11.35
CA SER A 192 -1.88 -21.83 10.50
C SER A 192 -1.05 -21.52 9.24
N ASN A 193 -0.55 -20.29 9.05
CA ASN A 193 0.19 -19.81 7.87
C ASN A 193 -0.58 -19.88 6.53
N THR A 194 -1.89 -20.13 6.55
CA THR A 194 -2.74 -20.00 5.36
C THR A 194 -2.98 -18.52 5.08
N GLN A 195 -2.89 -18.08 3.83
CA GLN A 195 -3.17 -16.69 3.47
C GLN A 195 -4.54 -16.60 2.81
N LEU A 196 -5.40 -15.75 3.35
CA LEU A 196 -6.79 -15.58 2.95
C LEU A 196 -7.02 -14.16 2.45
N ASN A 197 -7.65 -14.07 1.28
CA ASN A 197 -8.07 -12.83 0.66
C ASN A 197 -9.56 -12.64 0.95
N LEU A 198 -9.89 -11.80 1.92
CA LEU A 198 -11.25 -11.70 2.45
C LEU A 198 -11.92 -10.39 2.02
N ARG A 199 -13.19 -10.47 1.66
CA ARG A 199 -14.10 -9.33 1.52
C ARG A 199 -14.82 -9.06 2.83
N VAL A 200 -15.40 -7.86 2.97
CA VAL A 200 -16.13 -7.45 4.19
C VAL A 200 -17.15 -8.49 4.66
N GLY A 201 -17.87 -9.14 3.74
CA GLY A 201 -18.87 -10.17 4.07
C GLY A 201 -18.30 -11.40 4.78
N GLU A 202 -16.99 -11.62 4.75
CA GLU A 202 -16.28 -12.75 5.34
C GLU A 202 -15.60 -12.39 6.68
N PHE A 203 -15.72 -11.15 7.16
CA PHE A 203 -15.04 -10.69 8.37
C PHE A 203 -15.65 -11.23 9.68
N GLY A 204 -16.91 -11.69 9.64
CA GLY A 204 -17.68 -12.04 10.83
C GLY A 204 -17.14 -13.24 11.61
N ASP A 205 -16.43 -14.15 10.94
CA ASP A 205 -15.90 -15.38 11.55
C ASP A 205 -14.43 -15.25 11.97
N LEU A 206 -13.86 -14.04 11.89
CA LEU A 206 -12.46 -13.81 12.23
C LEU A 206 -12.26 -13.79 13.75
N PRO A 207 -11.17 -14.39 14.25
CA PRO A 207 -10.84 -14.39 15.69
C PRO A 207 -10.25 -13.05 16.18
N ILE A 208 -10.33 -11.99 15.38
CA ILE A 208 -9.84 -10.65 15.75
C ILE A 208 -10.74 -10.01 16.81
N ALA A 209 -10.20 -9.02 17.54
CA ALA A 209 -10.92 -8.40 18.66
C ALA A 209 -12.24 -7.73 18.23
N SER A 210 -12.27 -7.10 17.06
CA SER A 210 -13.51 -6.56 16.47
C SER A 210 -13.42 -6.42 14.95
N SER A 211 -14.56 -6.60 14.28
CA SER A 211 -14.72 -6.49 12.82
C SER A 211 -16.03 -5.82 12.38
N GLN A 212 -16.60 -4.97 13.23
CA GLN A 212 -18.00 -4.54 13.19
C GLN A 212 -18.24 -3.34 12.27
N GLY A 213 -19.39 -3.34 11.58
CA GLY A 213 -19.88 -2.17 10.83
C GLY A 213 -19.09 -1.81 9.57
N ASN A 214 -18.11 -2.63 9.16
CA ASN A 214 -17.42 -2.46 7.89
C ASN A 214 -18.38 -2.64 6.71
N ARG A 215 -18.15 -1.90 5.64
CA ARG A 215 -19.01 -1.88 4.45
C ARG A 215 -18.16 -1.91 3.19
N GLU A 216 -18.68 -2.53 2.14
CA GLU A 216 -18.10 -2.46 0.79
C GLU A 216 -19.07 -1.70 -0.12
N GLY A 217 -18.52 -0.89 -1.01
CA GLY A 217 -19.31 -0.23 -2.07
C GLY A 217 -18.70 1.08 -2.51
N LEU A 218 -18.79 1.39 -3.80
CA LEU A 218 -18.39 2.70 -4.31
C LEU A 218 -19.40 3.74 -3.81
N PRO A 219 -19.00 4.69 -2.94
CA PRO A 219 -19.98 5.59 -2.39
C PRO A 219 -20.34 6.70 -3.40
N PRO A 220 -21.61 7.15 -3.42
CA PRO A 220 -22.02 8.28 -4.25
C PRO A 220 -21.21 9.53 -3.90
N GLY A 221 -20.69 10.22 -4.93
CA GLY A 221 -20.00 11.50 -4.74
C GLY A 221 -18.49 11.41 -4.47
N LEU A 222 -17.89 10.21 -4.43
CA LEU A 222 -16.42 10.10 -4.40
C LEU A 222 -15.82 10.65 -5.71
N ALA A 223 -15.23 11.85 -5.64
CA ALA A 223 -14.75 12.61 -6.79
C ALA A 223 -13.35 12.16 -7.26
N VAL A 224 -13.20 10.88 -7.59
CA VAL A 224 -11.97 10.32 -8.15
C VAL A 224 -11.73 10.83 -9.57
N ASP A 225 -10.47 11.08 -9.93
CA ASP A 225 -10.06 11.21 -11.32
C ASP A 225 -10.51 10.00 -12.15
N GLN A 226 -11.38 10.25 -13.13
CA GLN A 226 -12.04 9.20 -13.90
C GLN A 226 -11.05 8.40 -14.75
N ALA A 227 -10.14 9.09 -15.44
CA ALA A 227 -9.15 8.42 -16.30
C ALA A 227 -8.20 7.53 -15.46
N TYR A 228 -7.77 8.01 -14.29
CA TYR A 228 -6.96 7.23 -13.37
C TYR A 228 -7.71 6.00 -12.84
N LEU A 229 -8.98 6.17 -12.44
CA LEU A 229 -9.81 5.06 -11.95
C LEU A 229 -10.04 4.01 -13.04
N GLU A 230 -10.45 4.43 -14.24
CA GLU A 230 -10.67 3.54 -15.38
C GLU A 230 -9.39 2.76 -15.74
N ALA A 231 -8.24 3.44 -15.77
CA ALA A 231 -6.96 2.82 -16.00
C ALA A 231 -6.60 1.81 -14.89
N PHE A 232 -6.82 2.17 -13.62
CA PHE A 232 -6.55 1.31 -12.48
C PHE A 232 -7.39 0.02 -12.50
N LEU A 233 -8.70 0.17 -12.75
CA LEU A 233 -9.62 -0.97 -12.87
C LEU A 233 -9.22 -1.88 -14.02
N SER A 234 -8.73 -1.29 -15.11
CA SER A 234 -8.27 -1.98 -16.32
C SER A 234 -6.80 -2.43 -16.28
N VAL A 235 -6.12 -2.35 -15.12
CA VAL A 235 -4.74 -2.84 -15.00
C VAL A 235 -4.67 -4.32 -15.39
N THR A 236 -3.91 -4.60 -16.46
CA THR A 236 -3.62 -5.95 -16.94
C THR A 236 -2.14 -6.24 -16.79
N TYR A 237 -1.82 -7.50 -16.51
CA TYR A 237 -0.47 -8.03 -16.41
C TYR A 237 -0.24 -9.08 -17.50
N ARG A 238 0.84 -8.95 -18.27
CA ARG A 238 1.30 -9.99 -19.20
C ARG A 238 2.76 -10.33 -18.91
N GLU A 239 3.02 -11.61 -18.65
CA GLU A 239 4.37 -12.18 -18.63
C GLU A 239 4.68 -12.78 -20.00
N GLN A 240 5.76 -12.31 -20.61
CA GLN A 240 6.42 -13.06 -21.69
C GLN A 240 7.80 -13.47 -21.19
N THR A 241 8.02 -14.78 -21.11
CA THR A 241 9.33 -15.36 -20.80
C THR A 241 10.04 -15.62 -22.13
N ASP A 242 11.05 -14.82 -22.44
CA ASP A 242 11.83 -14.96 -23.67
C ASP A 242 13.16 -15.65 -23.34
N LEU A 243 13.30 -16.91 -23.73
CA LEU A 243 14.53 -17.68 -23.54
C LEU A 243 15.47 -17.48 -24.73
N ASP A 244 16.27 -16.43 -24.70
CA ASP A 244 17.32 -16.24 -25.71
C ASP A 244 18.52 -17.15 -25.44
N ARG A 245 18.50 -18.33 -26.06
CA ARG A 245 19.59 -19.32 -26.06
C ARG A 245 20.87 -18.80 -26.74
N GLY A 246 20.75 -17.79 -27.59
CA GLY A 246 21.85 -17.17 -28.33
C GLY A 246 22.57 -16.06 -27.57
N SER A 247 22.03 -15.58 -26.44
CA SER A 247 22.71 -14.56 -25.62
C SER A 247 24.05 -15.06 -25.11
N ALA A 248 25.07 -14.20 -25.10
CA ALA A 248 26.42 -14.57 -24.65
C ALA A 248 26.39 -15.24 -23.27
N ALA A 249 25.58 -14.73 -22.34
CA ALA A 249 25.42 -15.30 -21.00
C ALA A 249 24.81 -16.71 -21.00
N ASN A 250 23.82 -17.00 -21.86
CA ASN A 250 23.26 -18.35 -21.98
C ASN A 250 24.16 -19.30 -22.76
N GLN A 251 24.99 -18.81 -23.68
CA GLN A 251 26.05 -19.61 -24.30
C GLN A 251 27.10 -20.04 -23.26
N TRP A 252 27.54 -19.13 -22.39
CA TRP A 252 28.43 -19.44 -21.28
C TRP A 252 27.80 -20.42 -20.27
N ARG A 253 26.53 -20.21 -19.89
CA ARG A 253 25.81 -21.14 -19.00
C ARG A 253 25.70 -22.53 -19.60
N SER A 254 25.36 -22.63 -20.89
CA SER A 254 25.30 -23.91 -21.61
C SER A 254 26.67 -24.60 -21.64
N ALA A 255 27.75 -23.86 -21.91
CA ALA A 255 29.11 -24.40 -21.95
C ALA A 255 29.59 -24.89 -20.57
N LEU A 256 29.06 -24.32 -19.49
CA LEU A 256 29.41 -24.66 -18.11
C LEU A 256 28.42 -25.65 -17.46
N GLY A 257 27.48 -26.22 -18.22
CA GLY A 257 26.47 -27.17 -17.69
C GLY A 257 25.47 -26.52 -16.71
N MET A 258 25.33 -25.20 -16.76
CA MET A 258 24.42 -24.43 -15.92
C MET A 258 23.04 -24.28 -16.58
N ASN A 259 22.00 -24.10 -15.78
CA ASN A 259 20.65 -23.80 -16.26
C ASN A 259 20.61 -22.46 -17.01
N LEU A 260 19.92 -22.44 -18.15
CA LEU A 260 19.69 -21.23 -18.94
C LEU A 260 18.69 -20.31 -18.23
N VAL A 261 18.81 -19.00 -18.44
CA VAL A 261 17.94 -17.99 -17.84
C VAL A 261 17.23 -17.22 -18.95
N GLY A 262 15.89 -17.16 -18.90
CA GLY A 262 15.10 -16.31 -19.81
C GLY A 262 15.00 -14.88 -19.31
N GLN A 263 14.83 -13.92 -20.22
CA GLN A 263 14.38 -12.58 -19.87
C GLN A 263 12.87 -12.61 -19.69
N ILE A 264 12.40 -12.33 -18.48
CA ILE A 264 10.97 -12.08 -18.26
C ILE A 264 10.73 -10.62 -18.61
N ARG A 265 9.95 -10.36 -19.67
CA ARG A 265 9.41 -9.04 -19.96
C ARG A 265 8.01 -8.97 -19.38
N THR A 266 7.89 -8.22 -18.29
CA THR A 266 6.60 -7.84 -17.71
C THR A 266 6.12 -6.56 -18.39
N GLU A 267 4.95 -6.64 -19.04
CA GLU A 267 4.24 -5.48 -19.55
C GLU A 267 2.99 -5.26 -18.69
N VAL A 268 2.98 -4.12 -17.98
CA VAL A 268 1.85 -3.66 -17.19
C VAL A 268 1.25 -2.42 -17.86
N SER A 269 -0.08 -2.36 -17.96
CA SER A 269 -0.76 -1.24 -18.61
C SER A 269 -0.70 0.06 -17.79
N MET A 270 -0.51 -0.05 -16.47
CA MET A 270 -0.37 1.06 -15.55
C MET A 270 0.38 0.60 -14.28
N TYR A 271 1.33 1.39 -13.80
CA TYR A 271 2.03 1.12 -12.55
C TYR A 271 2.53 2.40 -11.88
N ALA A 272 1.95 2.69 -10.71
CA ALA A 272 2.31 3.82 -9.87
C ALA A 272 2.38 5.15 -10.64
N ASN A 273 1.53 5.32 -11.65
CA ASN A 273 1.43 6.55 -12.41
C ASN A 273 1.07 7.71 -11.48
N ARG A 274 1.54 8.91 -11.82
CA ARG A 274 1.33 10.11 -11.03
C ARG A 274 -0.15 10.45 -10.98
N TYR A 275 -0.70 10.54 -9.78
CA TYR A 275 -2.04 11.03 -9.52
C TYR A 275 -2.02 12.57 -9.46
N PRO A 276 -2.94 13.28 -10.15
CA PRO A 276 -2.95 14.73 -10.18
C PRO A 276 -3.27 15.32 -8.80
N LEU A 277 -2.47 16.30 -8.35
CA LEU A 277 -2.73 17.01 -7.08
C LEU A 277 -4.12 17.67 -7.03
N PRO A 278 -4.58 18.39 -8.07
CA PRO A 278 -5.93 18.97 -8.05
C PRO A 278 -7.04 17.93 -7.93
N ALA A 279 -6.85 16.73 -8.48
CA ALA A 279 -7.80 15.64 -8.31
C ALA A 279 -7.73 15.06 -6.89
N ALA A 280 -6.53 14.93 -6.32
CA ALA A 280 -6.38 14.41 -4.96
C ALA A 280 -7.13 15.27 -3.95
N LEU A 281 -7.04 16.60 -4.07
CA LEU A 281 -7.73 17.52 -3.16
C LEU A 281 -9.27 17.43 -3.23
N LYS A 282 -9.85 16.90 -4.32
CA LYS A 282 -11.29 16.67 -4.45
C LYS A 282 -11.78 15.46 -3.65
N LEU A 283 -10.86 14.63 -3.14
CA LEU A 283 -11.16 13.46 -2.32
C LEU A 283 -11.37 13.78 -0.83
N LEU A 284 -11.29 15.07 -0.47
CA LEU A 284 -11.59 15.55 0.87
C LEU A 284 -13.10 15.65 1.09
N GLY A 285 -13.52 15.45 2.32
CA GLY A 285 -14.91 15.41 2.74
C GLY A 285 -15.32 13.99 3.09
N ARG A 286 -15.82 13.80 4.31
CA ARG A 286 -16.29 12.48 4.79
C ARG A 286 -17.43 11.97 3.91
N ILE A 287 -17.37 10.69 3.60
CA ILE A 287 -18.38 9.99 2.81
C ILE A 287 -18.95 8.87 3.67
N ASP A 288 -20.25 8.95 3.97
CA ASP A 288 -20.97 7.99 4.81
C ASP A 288 -20.32 7.73 6.19
N GLY A 289 -19.69 8.77 6.75
CA GLY A 289 -18.96 8.74 8.02
C GLY A 289 -17.51 8.28 7.93
N ALA A 290 -17.04 7.88 6.74
CA ALA A 290 -15.70 7.39 6.49
C ALA A 290 -14.84 8.36 5.68
N GLY A 291 -13.51 8.26 5.83
CA GLY A 291 -12.55 9.06 5.08
C GLY A 291 -12.16 10.38 5.75
N ALA A 292 -11.23 11.09 5.12
CA ALA A 292 -10.67 12.34 5.64
C ALA A 292 -11.63 13.51 5.44
N GLU A 293 -11.87 14.26 6.52
CA GLU A 293 -12.74 15.44 6.48
C GLU A 293 -12.06 16.63 5.78
N GLY A 294 -10.79 16.89 6.12
CA GLY A 294 -10.03 18.04 5.63
C GLY A 294 -8.53 17.92 5.88
N LEU A 295 -7.79 18.91 5.39
CA LEU A 295 -6.34 19.10 5.61
C LEU A 295 -6.08 20.37 6.43
#